data_AF-A0A3S9UW16-F1
#
_entry.id   AF-A0A3S9UW16-F1
#
_cell.length_a   1.000
_cell.length_b   1.000
_cell.length_c   1.000
_cell.angle_alpha   90.00
_cell.angle_beta   90.00
_cell.angle_gamma   90.00
#
_symmetry.space_group_name_H-M   'P 1'
#
loop_
_entity.id
_entity.type
_entity.pdbx_description
1 polymer ?
#
loop_
_entity_poly.entity_id
_entity_poly.type
_entity_poly.pdbx_seq_one_letter_code
_entity_poly.pdbx_strand_id
1 'polypeptide(L)'
;MAYTRGNLAVKEKTAARGQNPRYRETTKVVTRRSPLPIREKLLYMVTILFCVGIMGGLLWQNSQLYDIKRQAFNLNTEIQNINVQAKELSIQKEKLEERIPEEAAKLGYVEPVDEGVHVQVPNSTTTENQASDVATVR
;
A
#
# COMPACT_ATOMS: atom_id res chain seq x y z
N MET A 1 -41.85 118.03 2.46
CA MET A 1 -40.37 118.15 2.41
C MET A 1 -39.76 116.95 3.11
N ALA A 2 -38.71 116.40 2.50
CA ALA A 2 -37.67 115.52 3.02
C ALA A 2 -38.08 114.28 3.85
N TYR A 3 -38.26 113.18 3.13
CA TYR A 3 -38.10 111.82 3.62
C TYR A 3 -36.66 111.58 4.09
N THR A 4 -36.45 111.52 5.40
CA THR A 4 -35.21 111.07 6.02
C THR A 4 -35.29 109.56 6.24
N ARG A 5 -34.51 108.83 5.45
CA ARG A 5 -34.42 107.37 5.47
C ARG A 5 -33.86 106.88 6.81
N GLY A 6 -34.75 106.35 7.65
CA GLY A 6 -34.41 105.52 8.80
C GLY A 6 -34.16 104.08 8.35
N ASN A 7 -32.92 103.63 8.47
CA ASN A 7 -32.45 102.31 8.13
C ASN A 7 -32.91 101.29 9.18
N LEU A 8 -34.08 100.64 9.03
CA LEU A 8 -34.45 99.43 9.77
C LEU A 8 -35.71 98.77 9.18
N ALA A 9 -35.55 98.03 8.07
CA ALA A 9 -36.51 96.99 7.70
C ALA A 9 -35.70 95.77 7.28
N VAL A 10 -35.50 94.90 8.27
CA VAL A 10 -34.95 93.55 8.15
C VAL A 10 -35.68 92.85 6.99
N LYS A 11 -34.95 92.62 5.89
CA LYS A 11 -35.40 91.72 4.84
C LYS A 11 -35.39 90.32 5.46
N GLU A 12 -36.57 89.76 5.69
CA GLU A 12 -36.70 88.41 6.24
C GLU A 12 -35.89 87.43 5.38
N LYS A 13 -35.00 86.71 6.06
CA LYS A 13 -34.04 85.78 5.48
C LYS A 13 -34.78 84.73 4.65
N THR A 14 -34.59 84.75 3.33
CA THR A 14 -34.88 83.62 2.43
C THR A 14 -33.87 82.48 2.64
N ALA A 15 -33.75 82.00 3.88
CA ALA A 15 -32.82 80.94 4.26
C ALA A 15 -33.37 80.12 5.43
N ALA A 16 -34.52 79.48 5.21
CA ALA A 16 -35.01 78.40 6.07
C ALA A 16 -36.00 77.49 5.31
N ARG A 17 -35.59 77.00 4.14
CA ARG A 17 -36.15 75.74 3.60
C ARG A 17 -35.04 74.92 2.95
N GLY A 18 -33.88 74.91 3.60
CA GLY A 18 -32.92 73.85 3.47
C GLY A 18 -33.37 72.69 4.36
N GLN A 19 -33.45 71.51 3.75
CA GLN A 19 -33.12 70.26 4.42
C GLN A 19 -34.02 69.87 5.60
N ASN A 20 -35.12 69.21 5.25
CA ASN A 20 -35.69 68.21 6.14
C ASN A 20 -35.20 66.83 5.66
N PRO A 21 -34.00 66.34 6.04
CA PRO A 21 -33.72 64.93 5.90
C PRO A 21 -34.55 64.22 6.96
N ARG A 22 -35.75 63.80 6.56
CA ARG A 22 -36.58 62.85 7.30
C ARG A 22 -35.66 61.76 7.83
N TYR A 23 -35.49 61.76 9.14
CA TYR A 23 -34.70 60.86 9.97
C TYR A 23 -34.56 59.47 9.31
N ARG A 24 -33.37 59.18 8.77
CA ARG A 24 -33.02 57.84 8.31
C ARG A 24 -32.49 57.09 9.51
N GLU A 25 -33.25 56.10 9.97
CA GLU A 25 -32.77 55.13 10.95
C GLU A 25 -31.56 54.41 10.35
N THR A 26 -30.36 54.85 10.71
CA THR A 26 -29.14 54.13 10.36
C THR A 26 -29.03 52.95 11.33
N THR A 27 -29.58 51.81 10.93
CA THR A 27 -29.37 50.56 11.65
C THR A 27 -27.87 50.28 11.64
N LYS A 28 -27.25 50.34 12.82
CA LYS A 28 -25.84 50.02 12.99
C LYS A 28 -25.66 48.54 12.64
N VAL A 29 -25.13 48.28 11.44
CA VAL A 29 -24.74 46.93 11.05
C VAL A 29 -23.57 46.53 11.96
N VAL A 30 -23.86 45.75 12.99
CA VAL A 30 -22.82 45.12 13.80
C VAL A 30 -22.28 43.98 12.95
N THR A 31 -21.25 44.28 12.14
CA THR A 31 -20.44 43.25 11.49
C THR A 31 -19.76 42.44 12.59
N ARG A 32 -20.31 41.26 12.90
CA ARG A 32 -19.61 40.26 13.70
C ARG A 32 -18.36 39.84 12.93
N ARG A 33 -17.27 39.52 13.65
CA ARG A 33 -16.04 38.99 13.04
C ARG A 33 -16.42 37.77 12.20
N SER A 34 -16.29 37.89 10.88
CA SER A 34 -16.49 36.77 9.97
C SER A 34 -15.46 35.70 10.31
N PRO A 35 -15.87 34.45 10.63
CA PRO A 35 -14.90 33.36 10.69
C PRO A 35 -14.19 33.25 9.33
N LEU A 36 -12.91 32.87 9.34
CA LEU A 36 -12.12 32.71 8.13
C LEU A 36 -12.89 31.84 7.10
N PRO A 37 -12.80 32.20 5.79
CA PRO A 37 -13.56 31.53 4.75
C PRO A 37 -13.33 30.01 4.80
N ILE A 38 -14.41 29.24 4.67
CA ILE A 38 -14.45 27.79 4.87
C ILE A 38 -13.36 27.05 4.07
N ARG A 39 -12.98 27.59 2.91
CA ARG A 39 -11.93 27.05 2.03
C ARG A 39 -10.56 27.02 2.71
N GLU A 40 -10.17 28.09 3.39
CA GLU A 40 -8.88 28.15 4.10
C GLU A 40 -8.85 27.16 5.26
N LYS A 41 -9.95 27.07 6.02
CA LYS A 41 -10.07 26.12 7.13
C LYS A 41 -9.98 24.66 6.65
N LEU A 42 -10.59 24.33 5.52
CA LEU A 42 -10.51 22.99 4.92
C LEU A 42 -9.08 22.66 4.46
N LEU A 43 -8.40 23.61 3.83
CA LEU A 43 -7.04 23.41 3.35
C LEU A 43 -6.09 23.09 4.52
N TYR A 44 -6.22 23.80 5.65
CA TYR A 44 -5.43 23.49 6.86
C TYR A 44 -5.75 22.12 7.46
N MET A 45 -7.00 21.68 7.47
CA MET A 45 -7.34 20.35 8.00
C MET A 45 -6.78 19.23 7.13
N VAL A 46 -6.79 19.41 5.81
CA VAL A 46 -6.22 18.44 4.87
C VAL A 46 -4.70 18.37 4.99
N THR A 47 -4.01 19.50 5.12
CA THR A 47 -2.54 19.48 5.29
C THR A 47 -2.12 18.82 6.59
N ILE A 48 -2.86 19.02 7.68
CA ILE A 48 -2.62 18.34 8.95
C ILE A 48 -2.83 16.83 8.81
N LEU A 49 -3.95 16.41 8.20
CA LEU A 49 -4.23 15.00 7.95
C LEU A 49 -3.16 14.35 7.05
N PHE A 50 -2.73 15.04 6.01
CA PHE A 50 -1.68 14.57 5.12
C PHE A 50 -0.35 14.41 5.86
N CYS A 51 0.03 15.39 6.68
CA CYS A 51 1.25 15.34 7.50
C CYS A 51 1.24 14.16 8.47
N VAL A 52 0.12 13.98 9.21
CA VAL A 52 -0.04 12.86 10.15
C VAL A 52 -0.10 11.52 9.40
N GLY A 53 -0.74 11.47 8.23
CA GLY A 53 -0.80 10.28 7.39
C GLY A 53 0.58 9.83 6.88
N ILE A 54 1.41 10.78 6.44
CA ILE A 54 2.80 10.49 6.06
C ILE A 54 3.58 9.98 7.26
N MET A 55 3.49 10.65 8.42
CA MET A 55 4.21 10.20 9.61
C MET A 55 3.75 8.81 10.06
N GLY A 56 2.45 8.56 10.14
CA GLY A 56 1.91 7.24 10.47
C GLY A 56 2.36 6.16 9.48
N GLY A 57 2.35 6.45 8.18
CA GLY A 57 2.80 5.54 7.13
C GLY A 57 4.29 5.19 7.24
N LEU A 58 5.14 6.18 7.57
CA LEU A 58 6.55 5.94 7.81
C LEU A 58 6.77 5.05 9.05
N LEU A 59 6.06 5.30 10.15
CA LEU A 59 6.14 4.43 11.33
C LEU A 59 5.70 2.99 11.01
N TRP A 60 4.64 2.83 10.22
CA TRP A 60 4.14 1.52 9.83
C TRP A 60 5.14 0.73 8.99
N GLN A 61 5.77 1.37 7.99
CA GLN A 61 6.84 0.75 7.21
C GLN A 61 8.03 0.34 8.08
N ASN A 62 8.42 1.18 9.05
CA ASN A 62 9.51 0.86 9.97
C ASN A 62 9.19 -0.36 10.83
N SER A 63 7.95 -0.52 11.31
CA SER A 63 7.51 -1.71 12.04
C SER A 63 7.57 -2.97 11.18
N GLN A 64 7.01 -2.95 9.97
CA GLN A 64 7.01 -4.11 9.06
C GLN A 64 8.43 -4.56 8.69
N LEU A 65 9.37 -3.64 8.61
CA LEU A 65 10.76 -3.93 8.31
C LEU A 65 11.42 -4.83 9.37
N TYR A 66 11.02 -4.74 10.63
CA TYR A 66 11.55 -5.59 11.69
C TYR A 66 11.07 -7.04 11.57
N ASP A 67 9.78 -7.23 11.29
CA ASP A 67 9.21 -8.56 11.11
C ASP A 67 9.83 -9.28 9.91
N ILE A 68 10.00 -8.57 8.79
CA ILE A 68 10.63 -9.11 7.58
C ILE A 68 12.10 -9.47 7.84
N LYS A 69 12.86 -8.63 8.56
CA LYS A 69 14.25 -8.94 8.90
C LYS A 69 14.36 -10.21 9.76
N ARG A 70 13.45 -10.39 10.72
CA ARG A 70 13.43 -11.59 11.57
C ARG A 70 13.11 -12.85 10.77
N GLN A 71 12.12 -12.77 9.88
CA GLN A 71 11.76 -13.87 8.99
C GLN A 71 12.91 -14.23 8.04
N ALA A 72 13.56 -13.22 7.44
CA ALA A 72 14.71 -13.43 6.57
C ALA A 72 15.91 -14.06 7.30
N PHE A 73 16.12 -13.71 8.57
CA PHE A 73 17.16 -14.35 9.39
C PHE A 73 16.85 -15.84 9.63
N ASN A 74 15.62 -16.15 10.05
CA ASN A 74 15.20 -17.53 10.30
C ASN A 74 15.29 -18.38 9.01
N LEU A 75 14.82 -17.85 7.89
CA LEU A 75 14.91 -18.53 6.59
C LEU A 75 16.37 -18.77 6.18
N ASN A 76 17.28 -17.82 6.40
CA ASN A 76 18.70 -18.04 6.12
C ASN A 76 19.29 -19.16 6.98
N THR A 77 18.94 -19.21 8.27
CA THR A 77 19.42 -20.29 9.15
C THR A 77 18.88 -21.65 8.71
N GLU A 78 17.62 -21.70 8.28
CA GLU A 78 17.01 -22.94 7.77
C GLU A 78 17.65 -23.39 6.46
N ILE A 79 17.90 -22.47 5.52
CA ILE A 79 18.62 -22.75 4.27
C ILE A 79 20.03 -23.28 4.55
N GLN A 80 20.74 -22.73 5.54
CA GLN A 80 22.05 -23.23 5.93
C GLN A 80 21.97 -24.65 6.48
N ASN A 81 21.01 -24.95 7.35
CA ASN A 81 20.80 -26.29 7.90
C ASN A 81 20.47 -27.31 6.80
N ILE A 82 19.59 -26.95 5.87
CA ILE A 82 19.22 -27.81 4.73
C ILE A 82 20.45 -28.08 3.85
N ASN A 83 21.27 -27.06 3.59
CA ASN A 83 22.49 -27.24 2.80
C ASN A 83 23.50 -28.16 3.49
N VAL A 84 23.63 -28.09 4.83
CA VAL A 84 24.49 -29.00 5.59
C VAL A 84 23.96 -30.43 5.48
N GLN A 85 22.66 -30.64 5.70
CA GLN A 85 22.04 -31.96 5.57
C GLN A 85 22.18 -32.53 4.15
N ALA A 86 21.99 -31.69 3.12
CA ALA A 86 22.17 -32.11 1.72
C ALA A 86 23.61 -32.54 1.42
N LYS A 87 24.60 -31.81 1.95
CA LYS A 87 26.03 -32.19 1.84
C LYS A 87 26.35 -33.48 2.59
N GLU A 88 25.76 -33.66 3.77
CA GLU A 88 25.96 -34.90 4.53
C GLU A 88 25.38 -36.09 3.77
N LEU A 89 24.16 -35.95 3.22
CA LEU A 89 23.52 -36.97 2.39
C LEU A 89 24.33 -37.26 1.12
N SER A 90 24.92 -36.25 0.47
CA SER A 90 25.77 -36.49 -0.70
C SER A 90 27.04 -37.26 -0.34
N ILE A 91 27.66 -36.95 0.82
CA ILE A 91 28.83 -37.70 1.31
C ILE A 91 28.45 -39.15 1.66
N GLN A 92 27.29 -39.36 2.28
CA GLN A 92 26.81 -40.71 2.58
C GLN A 92 26.54 -41.52 1.30
N LYS A 93 25.98 -40.89 0.27
CA LYS A 93 25.78 -41.49 -1.05
C LYS A 93 27.11 -41.90 -1.69
N GLU A 94 28.09 -41.00 -1.71
CA GLU A 94 29.43 -41.26 -2.26
C GLU A 94 30.12 -42.41 -1.50
N LYS A 95 30.07 -42.40 -0.16
CA LYS A 95 30.61 -43.48 0.67
C LYS A 95 29.91 -44.83 0.43
N LEU A 96 28.61 -44.82 0.15
CA LEU A 96 27.88 -46.04 -0.20
C LEU A 96 28.27 -46.52 -1.59
N GLU A 97 28.38 -45.61 -2.57
CA GLU A 97 28.83 -45.91 -3.93
C GLU A 97 30.24 -46.51 -3.96
N GLU A 98 31.16 -46.04 -3.10
CA GLU A 98 32.50 -46.65 -2.94
C GLU A 98 32.45 -48.04 -2.29
N ARG A 99 31.53 -48.29 -1.36
CA ARG A 99 31.42 -49.57 -0.65
C ARG A 99 30.73 -50.68 -1.44
N ILE A 100 29.83 -50.33 -2.36
CA ILE A 100 29.13 -51.28 -3.22
C ILE A 100 30.10 -52.17 -4.04
N PRO A 101 31.10 -51.64 -4.77
CA PRO A 101 32.03 -52.46 -5.53
C PRO A 101 32.93 -53.31 -4.61
N GLU A 102 33.30 -52.80 -3.43
CA GLU A 102 34.10 -53.58 -2.47
C GLU A 102 33.33 -54.76 -1.87
N GLU A 103 32.06 -54.58 -1.53
CA GLU A 103 31.21 -55.67 -1.03
C GLU A 103 30.79 -56.62 -2.15
N ALA A 104 30.51 -56.11 -3.36
CA ALA A 104 30.22 -56.94 -4.52
C ALA A 104 31.41 -57.85 -4.88
N ALA A 105 32.64 -57.33 -4.83
CA ALA A 105 33.85 -58.11 -5.05
C ALA A 105 34.05 -59.21 -3.99
N LYS A 106 33.75 -58.91 -2.71
CA LYS A 106 33.80 -59.91 -1.62
C LYS A 106 32.77 -61.02 -1.77
N LEU A 107 31.62 -60.72 -2.37
CA LEU A 107 30.55 -61.67 -2.64
C LEU A 107 30.72 -62.43 -3.97
N GLY A 108 31.81 -62.17 -4.71
CA GLY A 108 32.16 -62.87 -5.95
C GLY A 108 31.44 -62.34 -7.19
N TYR A 109 30.81 -61.17 -7.12
CA TYR A 109 30.21 -60.51 -8.28
C TYR A 109 31.29 -59.69 -9.03
N VAL A 110 31.29 -59.81 -10.36
CA VAL A 110 32.24 -59.13 -11.25
C VAL A 110 31.50 -58.01 -11.98
N GLU A 111 32.12 -56.84 -12.07
CA GLU A 111 31.58 -55.70 -12.81
C GLU A 111 31.43 -56.06 -14.30
N PRO A 112 30.22 -55.99 -14.88
CA PRO A 112 30.01 -56.31 -16.28
C PRO A 112 30.71 -55.27 -17.16
N VAL A 113 31.53 -55.74 -18.10
CA VAL A 113 32.34 -54.91 -19.01
C VAL A 113 31.48 -54.21 -20.08
N ASP A 114 30.22 -54.63 -20.25
CA ASP A 114 29.28 -54.02 -21.19
C ASP A 114 28.22 -53.17 -20.45
N GLU A 115 28.12 -51.90 -20.86
CA GLU A 115 27.09 -50.96 -20.43
C GLU A 115 25.69 -51.50 -20.77
N GLY A 116 25.00 -52.10 -19.79
CA GLY A 116 23.55 -52.24 -19.82
C GLY A 116 23.01 -53.64 -19.53
N VAL A 117 22.87 -53.97 -18.25
CA VAL A 117 21.88 -54.99 -17.84
C VAL A 117 20.56 -54.28 -17.59
N HIS A 118 19.69 -54.26 -18.61
CA HIS A 118 18.29 -53.81 -18.47
C HIS A 118 17.51 -54.86 -17.66
N VAL A 119 17.41 -54.67 -16.34
CA VAL A 119 16.48 -55.43 -15.51
C VAL A 119 15.07 -54.88 -15.77
N GLN A 120 14.30 -55.57 -16.61
CA GLN A 120 12.88 -55.29 -16.78
C GLN A 120 12.14 -55.72 -15.53
N VAL A 121 11.68 -54.74 -14.74
CA VAL A 121 10.74 -54.97 -13.65
C VAL A 121 9.33 -55.07 -14.27
N PRO A 122 8.62 -56.21 -14.17
CA PRO A 122 7.27 -56.30 -14.70
C PRO A 122 6.31 -55.50 -13.81
N ASN A 123 5.74 -54.43 -14.35
CA ASN A 123 4.60 -53.75 -13.76
C ASN A 123 3.37 -54.68 -13.87
N SER A 124 2.96 -55.29 -12.76
CA SER A 124 1.65 -55.92 -12.66
C SER A 124 0.56 -54.83 -12.58
N THR A 125 0.16 -54.29 -13.72
CA THR A 125 -1.14 -53.64 -13.87
C THR A 125 -2.15 -54.65 -14.43
N THR A 126 -2.73 -55.35 -13.48
CA THR A 126 -4.07 -55.94 -13.48
C THR A 126 -5.05 -55.24 -14.46
N THR A 127 -5.40 -55.99 -15.50
CA THR A 127 -6.78 -56.43 -15.85
C THR A 127 -7.85 -55.38 -16.23
N GLU A 128 -8.29 -55.54 -17.49
CA GLU A 128 -9.65 -55.33 -18.04
C GLU A 128 -10.25 -53.92 -18.10
N ASN A 129 -10.37 -53.39 -19.33
CA ASN A 129 -11.68 -53.36 -20.00
C ASN A 129 -11.53 -52.90 -21.47
N GLN A 130 -11.65 -53.86 -22.40
CA GLN A 130 -12.19 -53.60 -23.74
C GLN A 130 -13.68 -53.95 -23.69
N ALA A 131 -14.57 -53.03 -24.06
CA ALA A 131 -15.75 -53.30 -24.90
C ALA A 131 -16.66 -52.07 -24.99
N SER A 132 -17.17 -51.82 -26.20
CA SER A 132 -18.20 -50.84 -26.61
C SER A 132 -17.83 -49.36 -26.47
N ASP A 133 -17.88 -48.51 -27.48
CA ASP A 133 -18.90 -48.42 -28.51
C ASP A 133 -18.39 -47.70 -29.76
N VAL A 134 -18.70 -48.28 -30.92
CA VAL A 134 -18.43 -47.76 -32.26
C VAL A 134 -19.70 -47.02 -32.69
N ALA A 135 -19.70 -45.69 -32.71
CA ALA A 135 -20.70 -44.95 -33.49
C ALA A 135 -20.34 -43.47 -33.74
N THR A 136 -20.17 -43.17 -35.03
CA THR A 136 -20.61 -41.95 -35.72
C THR A 136 -19.65 -40.76 -35.81
N VAL A 137 -18.94 -40.79 -36.94
CA VAL A 137 -18.54 -39.63 -37.75
C VAL A 137 -19.77 -38.79 -38.15
N ARG A 138 -19.81 -37.52 -37.72
CA ARG A 138 -20.17 -36.34 -38.53
C ARG A 138 -20.07 -35.05 -37.71
#